data_AF-A0A522NWP8-F1
#
_entry.id   AF-A0A522NWP8-F1
#
_cell.length_a   1.000
_cell.length_b   1.000
_cell.length_c   1.000
_cell.angle_alpha   90.00
_cell.angle_beta   90.00
_cell.angle_gamma   90.00
#
_symmetry.space_group_name_H-M   'P 1'
#
loop_
_entity.id
_entity.type
_entity.pdbx_description
1 polymer ?
#
loop_
_entity_poly.entity_id
_entity_poly.type
_entity_poly.pdbx_seq_one_letter_code
_entity_poly.pdbx_strand_id
1 'polypeptide(L)'
;MGSAPAVRDFDLIVIGAGSGNSLIGPEFDDWSVALIDDGRWFGGTCLNAGCIPTKMFVRVAEVITDAADGGNIGVSAGIDPVDWPAVRDRVFAKTDKISQAGFRYRDVKSANVTVFRETFGFEDRHTLASASGVRIRAPRIVVAAGSRPRALQAAYEPDDAITDSDTIMRIESLPESLVIIGGGAVAAEFAHVFGSFGVDITLVTRSGRMLTRLDDDIADRFTELARERWTLRTGETVEAIDRVGERLVVTTSSGAQVETERVLVALGRVPNTDTLAAASVGFQLHADGRLVVDAQQRVLADGQPVDGIFALGDVSSPWQLKHVANHEARLVEHNLAFPADLIGGLPGPVPAAVFSHPQLSHFGLTEREARASGVDVVAVAQEYRTTAYGWALEDTTSFCKLVVDRGNGQILGAHIIGPEASILIQPLILAAAAGRSVRGLARGQFWPHPAATEVVENALLKAEEAL
;
A
#
# COMPACT_ATOMS: atom_id res chain seq x y z
N MET A 1 -48.20 13.25 -8.50
CA MET A 1 -47.25 13.26 -7.38
C MET A 1 -46.87 11.81 -7.11
N GLY A 2 -45.76 11.34 -7.66
CA GLY A 2 -45.26 9.99 -7.36
C GLY A 2 -44.72 9.98 -5.94
N SER A 3 -45.08 8.99 -5.13
CA SER A 3 -44.53 8.81 -3.78
C SER A 3 -43.00 8.77 -3.88
N ALA A 4 -42.31 9.57 -3.06
CA ALA A 4 -40.87 9.43 -2.92
C ALA A 4 -40.53 7.97 -2.60
N PRO A 5 -39.47 7.39 -3.21
CA PRO A 5 -39.08 6.02 -2.94
C PRO A 5 -38.87 5.83 -1.43
N ALA A 6 -39.39 4.71 -0.89
CA ALA A 6 -39.32 4.42 0.54
C ALA A 6 -37.85 4.26 0.98
N VAL A 7 -37.48 4.94 2.07
CA VAL A 7 -36.16 4.81 2.69
C VAL A 7 -36.16 3.57 3.58
N ARG A 8 -35.13 2.73 3.46
CA ARG A 8 -34.94 1.56 4.34
C ARG A 8 -33.99 1.93 5.49
N ASP A 9 -34.46 1.80 6.72
CA ASP A 9 -33.66 2.07 7.91
C ASP A 9 -32.83 0.83 8.33
N PHE A 10 -31.64 1.11 8.85
CA PHE A 10 -30.68 0.16 9.42
C PHE A 10 -30.10 0.76 10.70
N ASP A 11 -29.51 -0.07 11.57
CA ASP A 11 -28.80 0.38 12.76
C ASP A 11 -27.37 0.83 12.43
N LEU A 12 -26.78 0.24 11.38
CA LEU A 12 -25.42 0.51 10.91
C LEU A 12 -25.33 0.37 9.38
N ILE A 13 -24.68 1.33 8.73
CA ILE A 13 -24.23 1.20 7.33
C ILE A 13 -22.71 1.14 7.30
N VAL A 14 -22.14 0.13 6.63
CA VAL A 14 -20.70 0.03 6.35
C VAL A 14 -20.49 0.17 4.84
N ILE A 15 -19.73 1.19 4.46
CA ILE A 15 -19.42 1.49 3.05
C ILE A 15 -18.04 0.94 2.72
N GLY A 16 -17.99 -0.18 2.00
CA GLY A 16 -16.76 -0.85 1.56
C GLY A 16 -16.46 -2.12 2.35
N ALA A 17 -16.42 -3.27 1.67
CA ALA A 17 -16.13 -4.56 2.29
C ALA A 17 -14.64 -4.94 2.33
N GLY A 18 -13.74 -3.94 2.27
CA GLY A 18 -12.31 -4.12 2.55
C GLY A 18 -12.06 -4.41 4.03
N SER A 19 -11.34 -3.53 4.73
CA SER A 19 -11.27 -3.60 6.19
C SER A 19 -12.62 -3.33 6.87
N GLY A 20 -13.56 -2.66 6.20
CA GLY A 20 -14.92 -2.48 6.73
C GLY A 20 -15.65 -3.80 6.98
N ASN A 21 -15.37 -4.85 6.19
CA ASN A 21 -16.01 -6.15 6.38
C ASN A 21 -15.62 -6.83 7.70
N SER A 22 -14.45 -6.54 8.28
CA SER A 22 -14.05 -7.13 9.56
C SER A 22 -14.71 -6.48 10.77
N LEU A 23 -15.35 -5.32 10.60
CA LEU A 23 -16.07 -4.61 11.68
C LEU A 23 -17.32 -5.37 12.14
N ILE A 24 -17.94 -6.15 11.26
CA ILE A 24 -19.23 -6.77 11.55
C ILE A 24 -18.98 -8.08 12.30
N GLY A 25 -18.72 -7.97 13.60
CA GLY A 25 -18.55 -9.07 14.54
C GLY A 25 -19.82 -9.38 15.38
N PRO A 26 -19.74 -10.35 16.29
CA PRO A 26 -20.87 -10.82 17.12
C PRO A 26 -21.51 -9.73 17.98
N GLU A 27 -20.77 -8.69 18.35
CA GLU A 27 -21.27 -7.52 19.09
C GLU A 27 -22.35 -6.73 18.35
N PHE A 28 -22.53 -6.96 17.04
CA PHE A 28 -23.55 -6.33 16.21
C PHE A 28 -24.63 -7.31 15.71
N ASP A 29 -24.72 -8.54 16.25
CA ASP A 29 -25.70 -9.55 15.81
C ASP A 29 -27.16 -9.09 15.97
N ASP A 30 -27.44 -8.25 16.98
CA ASP A 30 -28.76 -7.66 17.23
C ASP A 30 -29.06 -6.42 16.37
N TRP A 31 -28.10 -5.95 15.58
CA TRP A 31 -28.25 -4.78 14.72
C TRP A 31 -28.60 -5.17 13.29
N SER A 32 -29.51 -4.43 12.65
CA SER A 32 -29.68 -4.50 11.20
C SER A 32 -28.55 -3.75 10.51
N VAL A 33 -27.73 -4.45 9.73
CA VAL A 33 -26.54 -3.88 9.08
C VAL A 33 -26.70 -3.86 7.56
N ALA A 34 -26.43 -2.72 6.93
CA ALA A 34 -26.21 -2.64 5.50
C ALA A 34 -24.71 -2.64 5.19
N LEU A 35 -24.24 -3.57 4.36
CA LEU A 35 -22.86 -3.61 3.85
C LEU A 35 -22.86 -3.28 2.36
N ILE A 36 -22.25 -2.16 1.99
CA ILE A 36 -22.11 -1.75 0.59
C ILE A 36 -20.74 -2.20 0.07
N ASP A 37 -20.70 -2.86 -1.08
CA ASP A 37 -19.48 -3.14 -1.84
C ASP A 37 -19.84 -3.14 -3.34
N ASP A 38 -19.38 -2.14 -4.07
CA ASP A 38 -19.60 -1.99 -5.52
C ASP A 38 -18.46 -2.56 -6.38
N GLY A 39 -17.41 -3.11 -5.75
CA GLY A 39 -16.27 -3.66 -6.47
C GLY A 39 -16.66 -4.89 -7.27
N ARG A 40 -16.04 -5.09 -8.44
CA ARG A 40 -16.27 -6.30 -9.27
C ARG A 40 -16.13 -7.60 -8.47
N TRP A 41 -15.13 -7.66 -7.59
CA TRP A 41 -14.95 -8.73 -6.62
C TRP A 41 -15.16 -8.19 -5.21
N PHE A 42 -15.81 -9.00 -4.38
CA PHE A 42 -16.07 -8.67 -2.97
C PHE A 42 -14.77 -8.68 -2.14
N GLY A 43 -14.66 -7.83 -1.13
CA GLY A 43 -13.56 -7.87 -0.16
C GLY A 43 -12.48 -6.79 -0.33
N GLY A 44 -12.72 -5.81 -1.20
CA GLY A 44 -11.86 -4.64 -1.41
C GLY A 44 -10.54 -4.92 -2.13
N THR A 45 -9.71 -3.87 -2.26
CA THR A 45 -8.49 -3.89 -3.11
C THR A 45 -7.45 -4.89 -2.65
N CYS A 46 -7.12 -4.94 -1.36
CA CYS A 46 -6.03 -5.77 -0.83
C CYS A 46 -6.12 -7.25 -1.20
N LEU A 47 -7.35 -7.81 -1.24
CA LEU A 47 -7.60 -9.20 -1.62
C LEU A 47 -7.57 -9.42 -3.13
N ASN A 48 -8.12 -8.47 -3.90
CA ASN A 48 -8.50 -8.71 -5.30
C ASN A 48 -7.53 -8.12 -6.32
N ALA A 49 -6.82 -7.06 -5.94
CA ALA A 49 -6.14 -6.14 -6.86
C ALA A 49 -4.91 -5.44 -6.23
N GLY A 50 -4.48 -5.88 -5.03
CA GLY A 50 -3.43 -5.22 -4.27
C GLY A 50 -2.51 -6.20 -3.59
N CYS A 51 -2.27 -5.99 -2.29
CA CYS A 51 -1.20 -6.64 -1.55
C CYS A 51 -1.15 -8.18 -1.74
N ILE A 52 -2.26 -8.89 -1.62
CA ILE A 52 -2.24 -10.37 -1.65
C ILE A 52 -1.80 -10.88 -3.04
N PRO A 53 -2.50 -10.56 -4.15
CA PRO A 53 -2.05 -10.96 -5.48
C PRO A 53 -0.61 -10.54 -5.79
N THR A 54 -0.25 -9.27 -5.55
CA THR A 54 1.09 -8.76 -5.86
C THR A 54 2.16 -9.56 -5.14
N LYS A 55 1.99 -9.88 -3.84
CA LYS A 55 2.99 -10.64 -3.07
C LYS A 55 3.09 -12.10 -3.52
N MET A 56 2.00 -12.67 -4.06
CA MET A 56 2.05 -14.00 -4.67
C MET A 56 2.79 -14.02 -6.02
N PHE A 57 2.79 -12.91 -6.77
CA PHE A 57 3.61 -12.74 -7.98
C PHE A 57 5.06 -12.43 -7.64
N VAL A 58 5.31 -11.54 -6.67
CA VAL A 58 6.67 -11.24 -6.18
C VAL A 58 7.38 -12.53 -5.77
N ARG A 59 6.70 -13.46 -5.09
CA ARG A 59 7.35 -14.73 -4.71
C ARG A 59 7.90 -15.52 -5.89
N VAL A 60 7.25 -15.45 -7.06
CA VAL A 60 7.77 -16.09 -8.28
C VAL A 60 8.97 -15.31 -8.82
N ALA A 61 8.88 -13.97 -8.83
CA ALA A 61 9.97 -13.09 -9.24
C ALA A 61 11.23 -13.25 -8.36
N GLU A 62 11.06 -13.43 -7.04
CA GLU A 62 12.14 -13.75 -6.10
C GLU A 62 12.84 -15.05 -6.49
N VAL A 63 12.09 -16.14 -6.72
CA VAL A 63 12.69 -17.43 -7.12
C VAL A 63 13.50 -17.29 -8.40
N ILE A 64 13.01 -16.51 -9.37
CA ILE A 64 13.72 -16.27 -10.63
C ILE A 64 15.01 -15.48 -10.39
N THR A 65 14.91 -14.44 -9.56
CA THR A 65 16.02 -13.54 -9.33
C THR A 65 17.09 -14.20 -8.45
N ASP A 66 16.71 -14.97 -7.43
CA ASP A 66 17.62 -15.77 -6.59
C ASP A 66 18.43 -16.76 -7.44
N ALA A 67 17.81 -17.38 -8.45
CA ALA A 67 18.49 -18.29 -9.36
C ALA A 67 19.45 -17.56 -10.31
N ALA A 68 19.13 -16.33 -10.74
CA ALA A 68 20.05 -15.49 -11.51
C ALA A 68 21.23 -15.01 -10.65
N ASP A 69 20.95 -14.57 -9.42
CA ASP A 69 21.95 -14.10 -8.45
C ASP A 69 22.85 -15.22 -7.93
N GLY A 70 22.41 -16.49 -8.02
CA GLY A 70 23.22 -17.66 -7.68
C GLY A 70 24.59 -17.67 -8.35
N GLY A 71 24.74 -17.05 -9.52
CA GLY A 71 26.02 -16.91 -10.20
C GLY A 71 27.09 -16.20 -9.36
N ASN A 72 26.70 -15.27 -8.50
CA ASN A 72 27.61 -14.52 -7.61
C ASN A 72 28.31 -15.43 -6.59
N ILE A 73 27.66 -16.53 -6.22
CA ILE A 73 28.16 -17.52 -5.25
C ILE A 73 28.54 -18.86 -5.92
N GLY A 74 28.68 -18.87 -7.25
CA GLY A 74 29.13 -20.04 -8.01
C GLY A 74 28.04 -21.09 -8.30
N VAL A 75 26.76 -20.75 -8.16
CA VAL A 75 25.62 -21.59 -8.56
C VAL A 75 25.14 -21.19 -9.95
N SER A 76 25.12 -22.14 -10.88
CA SER A 76 24.54 -21.93 -12.22
C SER A 76 23.17 -22.58 -12.29
N ALA A 77 22.15 -21.78 -12.57
CA ALA A 77 20.77 -22.24 -12.77
C ALA A 77 20.19 -21.61 -14.04
N GLY A 78 19.54 -22.44 -14.88
CA GLY A 78 18.74 -21.97 -16.00
C GLY A 78 17.26 -22.00 -15.61
N ILE A 79 16.49 -21.02 -16.09
CA ILE A 79 15.05 -20.95 -15.86
C ILE A 79 14.36 -20.84 -17.21
N ASP A 80 13.41 -21.75 -17.46
CA ASP A 80 12.56 -21.68 -18.64
C ASP A 80 11.63 -20.45 -18.59
N PRO A 81 11.14 -19.95 -19.74
CA PRO A 81 10.17 -18.86 -19.76
C PRO A 81 8.97 -19.11 -18.84
N VAL A 82 8.55 -18.07 -18.13
CA VAL A 82 7.46 -18.17 -17.14
C VAL A 82 6.14 -18.52 -17.83
N ASP A 83 5.49 -19.58 -17.37
CA ASP A 83 4.10 -19.87 -17.70
C ASP A 83 3.18 -18.89 -16.97
N TRP A 84 2.99 -17.71 -17.57
CA TRP A 84 2.18 -16.65 -17.01
C TRP A 84 0.73 -17.07 -16.73
N PRO A 85 0.01 -17.73 -17.66
CA PRO A 85 -1.32 -18.26 -17.37
C PRO A 85 -1.36 -19.13 -16.11
N ALA A 86 -0.41 -20.07 -15.95
CA ALA A 86 -0.38 -20.91 -14.76
C ALA A 86 -0.12 -20.11 -13.47
N VAL A 87 0.78 -19.12 -13.49
CA VAL A 87 1.04 -18.24 -12.34
C VAL A 87 -0.19 -17.41 -11.99
N ARG A 88 -0.75 -16.71 -12.98
CA ARG A 88 -1.96 -15.88 -12.83
C ARG A 88 -3.13 -16.70 -12.29
N ASP A 89 -3.41 -17.84 -12.91
CA ASP A 89 -4.57 -18.65 -12.56
C ASP A 89 -4.42 -19.27 -11.17
N ARG A 90 -3.21 -19.66 -10.75
CA ARG A 90 -2.93 -20.08 -9.36
C ARG A 90 -3.25 -18.98 -8.35
N VAL A 91 -2.88 -17.73 -8.65
CA VAL A 91 -3.16 -16.57 -7.78
C VAL A 91 -4.67 -16.34 -7.68
N PHE A 92 -5.34 -16.16 -8.81
CA PHE A 92 -6.75 -15.74 -8.82
C PHE A 92 -7.73 -16.87 -8.50
N ALA A 93 -7.39 -18.14 -8.77
CA ALA A 93 -8.19 -19.26 -8.26
C ALA A 93 -8.29 -19.25 -6.73
N LYS A 94 -7.25 -18.78 -6.02
CA LYS A 94 -7.25 -18.66 -4.56
C LYS A 94 -8.01 -17.42 -4.10
N THR A 95 -7.70 -16.24 -4.64
CA THR A 95 -8.29 -14.97 -4.17
C THR A 95 -9.77 -14.88 -4.55
N ASP A 96 -10.16 -15.32 -5.75
CA ASP A 96 -11.54 -15.25 -6.21
C ASP A 96 -12.43 -16.20 -5.41
N LYS A 97 -11.91 -17.37 -5.02
CA LYS A 97 -12.59 -18.29 -4.10
C LYS A 97 -12.81 -17.68 -2.72
N ILE A 98 -11.81 -16.97 -2.18
CA ILE A 98 -11.93 -16.27 -0.89
C ILE A 98 -12.95 -15.13 -0.99
N SER A 99 -12.88 -14.33 -2.06
CA SER A 99 -13.81 -13.24 -2.33
C SER A 99 -15.26 -13.75 -2.40
N GLN A 100 -15.51 -14.79 -3.20
CA GLN A 100 -16.84 -15.42 -3.32
C GLN A 100 -17.31 -16.02 -1.99
N ALA A 101 -16.42 -16.66 -1.23
CA ALA A 101 -16.77 -17.21 0.08
C ALA A 101 -17.13 -16.11 1.09
N GLY A 102 -16.39 -15.00 1.09
CA GLY A 102 -16.67 -13.83 1.92
C GLY A 102 -18.02 -13.19 1.58
N PHE A 103 -18.31 -13.03 0.28
CA PHE A 103 -19.62 -12.55 -0.16
C PHE A 103 -20.75 -13.48 0.31
N ARG A 104 -20.65 -14.79 0.03
CA ARG A 104 -21.66 -15.77 0.45
C ARG A 104 -21.85 -15.82 1.97
N TYR A 105 -20.79 -15.63 2.74
CA TYR A 105 -20.89 -15.58 4.20
C TYR A 105 -21.74 -14.39 4.67
N ARG A 106 -21.53 -13.20 4.10
CA ARG A 106 -22.33 -12.01 4.45
C ARG A 106 -23.75 -12.06 3.89
N ASP A 107 -23.89 -12.47 2.63
CA ASP A 107 -25.18 -12.44 1.92
C ASP A 107 -26.14 -13.56 2.35
N VAL A 108 -25.62 -14.75 2.66
CA VAL A 108 -26.46 -15.94 2.92
C VAL A 108 -26.43 -16.38 4.38
N LYS A 109 -25.30 -16.21 5.08
CA LYS A 109 -25.11 -16.76 6.43
C LYS A 109 -25.25 -15.74 7.56
N SER A 110 -25.22 -14.45 7.25
CA SER A 110 -25.34 -13.37 8.26
C SER A 110 -26.76 -12.82 8.24
N ALA A 111 -27.65 -13.35 9.08
CA ALA A 111 -29.09 -13.06 9.00
C ALA A 111 -29.45 -11.58 9.21
N ASN A 112 -28.63 -10.84 9.94
CA ASN A 112 -28.80 -9.43 10.26
C ASN A 112 -28.14 -8.48 9.25
N VAL A 113 -27.39 -9.01 8.27
CA VAL A 113 -26.67 -8.22 7.27
C VAL A 113 -27.39 -8.26 5.93
N THR A 114 -27.60 -7.10 5.31
CA THR A 114 -27.97 -6.97 3.90
C THR A 114 -26.79 -6.45 3.11
N VAL A 115 -26.34 -7.22 2.10
CA VAL A 115 -25.25 -6.79 1.22
C VAL A 115 -25.82 -6.09 -0.01
N PHE A 116 -25.36 -4.87 -0.27
CA PHE A 116 -25.66 -4.12 -1.49
C PHE A 116 -24.46 -4.14 -2.44
N ARG A 117 -24.69 -4.59 -3.68
CA ARG A 117 -23.66 -4.71 -4.73
C ARG A 117 -23.78 -3.60 -5.78
N GLU A 118 -23.85 -2.36 -5.29
CA GLU A 118 -23.96 -1.15 -6.10
C GLU A 118 -23.38 0.05 -5.35
N THR A 119 -23.07 1.12 -6.07
CA THR A 119 -22.52 2.35 -5.48
C THR A 119 -23.61 3.19 -4.84
N PHE A 120 -23.30 3.78 -3.69
CA PHE A 120 -24.15 4.72 -2.97
C PHE A 120 -23.41 6.04 -2.76
N GLY A 121 -24.14 7.16 -2.84
CA GLY A 121 -23.66 8.48 -2.44
C GLY A 121 -24.47 9.05 -1.28
N PHE A 122 -23.86 9.92 -0.49
CA PHE A 122 -24.53 10.66 0.57
C PHE A 122 -25.54 11.65 -0.03
N GLU A 123 -26.79 11.53 0.41
CA GLU A 123 -27.86 12.50 0.14
C GLU A 123 -27.95 13.53 1.28
N ASP A 124 -27.78 13.04 2.52
CA ASP A 124 -27.53 13.82 3.73
C ASP A 124 -26.51 13.07 4.61
N ARG A 125 -26.24 13.54 5.83
CA ARG A 125 -25.20 12.93 6.70
C ARG A 125 -25.50 11.49 7.13
N HIS A 126 -26.77 11.05 7.09
CA HIS A 126 -27.22 9.74 7.55
C HIS A 126 -28.03 8.95 6.52
N THR A 127 -28.33 9.54 5.36
CA THR A 127 -29.07 8.91 4.27
C THR A 127 -28.18 8.78 3.04
N LEU A 128 -28.12 7.58 2.46
CA LEU A 128 -27.46 7.33 1.18
C LEU A 128 -28.47 6.93 0.11
N ALA A 129 -28.17 7.28 -1.14
CA ALA A 129 -28.93 6.90 -2.31
C ALA A 129 -28.04 6.28 -3.38
N SER A 130 -28.54 5.27 -4.08
CA SER A 130 -27.89 4.70 -5.26
C SER A 130 -28.55 5.18 -6.55
N ALA A 131 -27.86 5.00 -7.68
CA ALA A 131 -28.39 5.35 -9.00
C ALA A 131 -29.62 4.50 -9.40
N SER A 132 -29.81 3.32 -8.79
CA SER A 132 -30.98 2.47 -9.01
C SER A 132 -32.25 2.97 -8.28
N GLY A 133 -32.11 4.00 -7.44
CA GLY A 133 -33.20 4.60 -6.66
C GLY A 133 -33.38 4.00 -5.27
N VAL A 134 -32.51 3.09 -4.85
CA VAL A 134 -32.49 2.56 -3.47
C VAL A 134 -32.02 3.66 -2.52
N ARG A 135 -32.75 3.86 -1.42
CA ARG A 135 -32.38 4.79 -0.35
C ARG A 135 -32.28 4.05 0.98
N ILE A 136 -31.17 4.26 1.67
CA ILE A 136 -30.91 3.64 2.97
C ILE A 136 -30.52 4.70 3.99
N ARG A 137 -30.87 4.48 5.26
CA ARG A 137 -30.55 5.38 6.37
C ARG A 137 -30.05 4.61 7.58
N ALA A 138 -29.10 5.16 8.31
CA ALA A 138 -28.71 4.66 9.62
C ALA A 138 -28.20 5.76 10.55
N PRO A 139 -28.40 5.63 11.88
CA PRO A 139 -27.80 6.53 12.85
C PRO A 139 -26.27 6.36 12.91
N ARG A 140 -25.73 5.21 12.46
CA ARG A 140 -24.30 4.92 12.46
C ARG A 140 -23.82 4.56 11.07
N ILE A 141 -22.74 5.19 10.62
CA ILE A 141 -22.15 4.94 9.30
C ILE A 141 -20.63 4.81 9.45
N VAL A 142 -20.06 3.77 8.87
CA VAL A 142 -18.62 3.62 8.73
C VAL A 142 -18.23 3.73 7.27
N VAL A 143 -17.46 4.77 6.94
CA VAL A 143 -16.89 4.97 5.61
C VAL A 143 -15.55 4.23 5.51
N ALA A 144 -15.56 3.06 4.90
CA ALA A 144 -14.40 2.20 4.63
C ALA A 144 -14.17 2.03 3.12
N ALA A 145 -14.50 3.08 2.34
CA ALA A 145 -14.57 3.03 0.88
C ALA A 145 -13.21 2.97 0.16
N GLY A 146 -12.11 3.04 0.92
CA GLY A 146 -10.76 2.89 0.40
C GLY A 146 -10.37 3.96 -0.64
N SER A 147 -9.56 3.54 -1.61
CA SER A 147 -8.98 4.37 -2.65
C SER A 147 -8.98 3.64 -4.00
N ARG A 148 -8.73 4.37 -5.09
CA ARG A 148 -8.57 3.84 -6.46
C ARG A 148 -7.31 4.38 -7.14
N PRO A 149 -6.77 3.70 -8.18
CA PRO A 149 -5.64 4.22 -8.94
C PRO A 149 -5.88 5.64 -9.46
N ARG A 150 -4.84 6.48 -9.41
CA ARG A 150 -4.89 7.83 -9.96
C ARG A 150 -4.82 7.77 -11.48
N ALA A 151 -5.83 8.32 -12.14
CA ALA A 151 -5.88 8.42 -13.60
C ALA A 151 -4.72 9.25 -14.16
N LEU A 152 -4.21 8.84 -15.31
CA LEU A 152 -3.22 9.58 -16.08
C LEU A 152 -3.84 10.88 -16.63
N GLN A 153 -3.12 11.99 -16.53
CA GLN A 153 -3.54 13.31 -17.01
C GLN A 153 -2.83 13.68 -18.33
N ALA A 154 -2.64 12.70 -19.21
CA ALA A 154 -2.04 12.85 -20.53
C ALA A 154 -3.12 12.73 -21.61
N ALA A 155 -2.81 13.10 -22.86
CA ALA A 155 -3.70 12.84 -23.99
C ALA A 155 -3.62 11.37 -24.42
N TYR A 156 -4.71 10.62 -24.29
CA TYR A 156 -4.80 9.25 -24.79
C TYR A 156 -6.27 8.85 -24.98
N GLU A 157 -6.51 7.96 -25.93
CA GLU A 157 -7.82 7.30 -26.08
C GLU A 157 -7.90 6.08 -25.14
N PRO A 158 -9.07 5.76 -24.56
CA PRO A 158 -9.25 4.57 -23.75
C PRO A 158 -8.83 3.30 -24.49
N ASP A 159 -7.96 2.50 -23.86
CA ASP A 159 -7.35 1.34 -24.49
C ASP A 159 -7.01 0.27 -23.43
N ASP A 160 -7.34 -1.00 -23.70
CA ASP A 160 -7.10 -2.15 -22.79
C ASP A 160 -5.60 -2.45 -22.57
N ALA A 161 -4.72 -1.93 -23.42
CA ALA A 161 -3.27 -1.96 -23.23
C ALA A 161 -2.77 -0.85 -22.31
N ILE A 162 -3.62 0.09 -21.89
CA ILE A 162 -3.31 1.08 -20.86
C ILE A 162 -3.99 0.63 -19.56
N THR A 163 -3.19 0.04 -18.69
CA THR A 163 -3.64 -0.59 -17.44
C THR A 163 -3.21 0.20 -16.22
N ASP A 164 -3.76 -0.16 -15.07
CA ASP A 164 -3.36 0.32 -13.75
C ASP A 164 -3.04 -0.88 -12.82
N SER A 165 -2.74 -0.59 -11.56
CA SER A 165 -2.45 -1.64 -10.57
C SER A 165 -3.60 -2.63 -10.36
N ASP A 166 -4.84 -2.22 -10.63
CA ASP A 166 -6.02 -3.02 -10.37
C ASP A 166 -6.29 -4.00 -11.53
N THR A 167 -5.83 -3.68 -12.75
CA THR A 167 -6.10 -4.48 -13.96
C THR A 167 -4.88 -5.26 -14.49
N ILE A 168 -3.66 -4.75 -14.34
CA ILE A 168 -2.44 -5.33 -14.95
C ILE A 168 -2.17 -6.79 -14.57
N MET A 169 -2.52 -7.21 -13.35
CA MET A 169 -2.24 -8.57 -12.87
C MET A 169 -3.10 -9.64 -13.56
N ARG A 170 -4.19 -9.26 -14.23
CA ARG A 170 -5.15 -10.19 -14.85
C ARG A 170 -5.05 -10.25 -16.37
N ILE A 171 -4.00 -9.68 -16.96
CA ILE A 171 -3.78 -9.72 -18.42
C ILE A 171 -3.67 -11.16 -18.93
N GLU A 172 -4.04 -11.36 -20.20
CA GLU A 172 -4.13 -12.69 -20.80
C GLU A 172 -2.74 -13.33 -21.01
N SER A 173 -1.78 -12.53 -21.47
CA SER A 173 -0.39 -12.89 -21.75
C SER A 173 0.57 -11.83 -21.22
N LEU A 174 1.84 -12.21 -21.01
CA LEU A 174 2.90 -11.23 -20.77
C LEU A 174 3.14 -10.43 -22.05
N PRO A 175 3.26 -9.08 -21.95
CA PRO A 175 3.71 -8.28 -23.08
C PRO A 175 5.22 -8.46 -23.30
N GLU A 176 5.69 -8.22 -24.51
CA GLU A 176 7.13 -8.15 -24.80
C GLU A 176 7.79 -6.94 -24.09
N SER A 177 7.04 -5.84 -23.97
CA SER A 177 7.52 -4.59 -23.38
C SER A 177 6.43 -3.90 -22.56
N LEU A 178 6.83 -3.24 -21.48
CA LEU A 178 5.93 -2.53 -20.58
C LEU A 178 6.53 -1.17 -20.17
N VAL A 179 5.83 -0.09 -20.49
CA VAL A 179 6.12 1.24 -19.94
C VAL A 179 5.36 1.42 -18.62
N ILE A 180 6.08 1.70 -17.54
CA ILE A 180 5.50 1.98 -16.22
C ILE A 180 5.62 3.48 -15.94
N ILE A 181 4.47 4.15 -15.76
CA ILE A 181 4.39 5.58 -15.48
C ILE A 181 4.25 5.79 -13.97
N GLY A 182 5.32 6.24 -13.34
CA GLY A 182 5.41 6.46 -11.89
C GLY A 182 6.72 5.97 -11.30
N GLY A 183 7.09 6.53 -10.14
CA GLY A 183 8.31 6.17 -9.42
C GLY A 183 8.07 5.68 -7.99
N GLY A 184 6.83 5.32 -7.64
CA GLY A 184 6.46 4.89 -6.28
C GLY A 184 6.64 3.39 -6.04
N ALA A 185 6.26 2.93 -4.84
CA ALA A 185 6.37 1.52 -4.44
C ALA A 185 5.68 0.55 -5.41
N VAL A 186 4.47 0.90 -5.88
CA VAL A 186 3.73 0.10 -6.88
C VAL A 186 4.53 -0.05 -8.18
N ALA A 187 5.16 1.02 -8.66
CA ALA A 187 5.98 0.98 -9.87
C ALA A 187 7.21 0.08 -9.67
N ALA A 188 7.89 0.19 -8.53
CA ALA A 188 9.05 -0.64 -8.19
C ALA A 188 8.69 -2.13 -8.06
N GLU A 189 7.57 -2.47 -7.40
CA GLU A 189 7.11 -3.86 -7.27
C GLU A 189 6.74 -4.46 -8.63
N PHE A 190 6.00 -3.74 -9.48
CA PHE A 190 5.62 -4.25 -10.79
C PHE A 190 6.78 -4.30 -11.78
N ALA A 191 7.72 -3.36 -11.72
CA ALA A 191 8.96 -3.43 -12.51
C ALA A 191 9.76 -4.69 -12.14
N HIS A 192 9.84 -5.01 -10.85
CA HIS A 192 10.45 -6.26 -10.39
C HIS A 192 9.69 -7.48 -10.90
N VAL A 193 8.38 -7.56 -10.70
CA VAL A 193 7.58 -8.72 -11.11
C VAL A 193 7.67 -8.98 -12.62
N PHE A 194 7.36 -7.97 -13.44
CA PHE A 194 7.34 -8.15 -14.90
C PHE A 194 8.74 -8.28 -15.49
N GLY A 195 9.71 -7.51 -14.99
CA GLY A 195 11.10 -7.61 -15.43
C GLY A 195 11.70 -8.98 -15.13
N SER A 196 11.45 -9.55 -13.94
CA SER A 196 11.87 -10.92 -13.62
C SER A 196 11.18 -11.98 -14.48
N PHE A 197 10.02 -11.68 -15.08
CA PHE A 197 9.35 -12.60 -16.02
C PHE A 197 9.81 -12.42 -17.47
N GLY A 198 10.82 -11.57 -17.71
CA GLY A 198 11.42 -11.37 -19.03
C GLY A 198 10.78 -10.26 -19.87
N VAL A 199 9.89 -9.44 -19.28
CA VAL A 199 9.32 -8.27 -19.96
C VAL A 199 10.36 -7.14 -20.01
N ASP A 200 10.51 -6.48 -21.16
CA ASP A 200 11.35 -5.28 -21.26
C ASP A 200 10.68 -4.08 -20.57
N ILE A 201 11.32 -3.54 -19.54
CA ILE A 201 10.75 -2.51 -18.67
C ILE A 201 11.35 -1.14 -19.00
N THR A 202 10.47 -0.18 -19.29
CA THR A 202 10.80 1.24 -19.27
C THR A 202 10.00 1.97 -18.20
N LEU A 203 10.69 2.62 -17.26
CA LEU A 203 10.07 3.45 -16.23
C LEU A 203 10.15 4.92 -16.60
N VAL A 204 9.02 5.63 -16.51
CA VAL A 204 8.95 7.08 -16.72
C VAL A 204 8.49 7.73 -15.41
N THR A 205 9.31 8.61 -14.85
CA THR A 205 9.00 9.32 -13.61
C THR A 205 9.36 10.79 -13.69
N ARG A 206 8.44 11.65 -13.21
CA ARG A 206 8.63 13.11 -13.13
C ARG A 206 9.79 13.49 -12.21
N SER A 207 10.03 12.69 -11.19
CA SER A 207 11.08 12.95 -10.20
C SER A 207 12.46 12.61 -10.75
N GLY A 208 13.51 13.22 -10.19
CA GLY A 208 14.91 12.87 -10.51
C GLY A 208 15.34 11.48 -10.03
N ARG A 209 14.55 10.84 -9.16
CA ARG A 209 14.80 9.51 -8.58
C ARG A 209 13.51 8.75 -8.32
N MET A 210 13.61 7.44 -8.10
CA MET A 210 12.50 6.61 -7.64
C MET A 210 12.33 6.72 -6.12
N LEU A 211 11.18 6.29 -5.61
CA LEU A 211 10.88 6.14 -4.19
C LEU A 211 11.15 7.41 -3.36
N THR A 212 10.85 8.60 -3.91
CA THR A 212 11.17 9.91 -3.30
C THR A 212 10.55 10.19 -1.93
N ARG A 213 9.65 9.31 -1.45
CA ARG A 213 9.06 9.40 -0.10
C ARG A 213 9.88 8.66 0.95
N LEU A 214 10.87 7.86 0.54
CA LEU A 214 11.79 7.16 1.44
C LEU A 214 12.97 8.07 1.80
N ASP A 215 13.83 7.58 2.69
CA ASP A 215 15.10 8.23 3.00
C ASP A 215 15.95 8.39 1.74
N ASP A 216 16.68 9.49 1.65
CA ASP A 216 17.38 9.90 0.44
C ASP A 216 18.45 8.86 0.03
N ASP A 217 19.19 8.29 0.99
CA ASP A 217 20.21 7.26 0.70
C ASP A 217 19.58 5.97 0.12
N ILE A 218 18.39 5.63 0.62
CA ILE A 218 17.63 4.45 0.17
C ILE A 218 17.10 4.67 -1.24
N ALA A 219 16.52 5.85 -1.49
CA ALA A 219 15.97 6.23 -2.79
C ALA A 219 17.07 6.30 -3.86
N ASP A 220 18.24 6.85 -3.51
CA ASP A 220 19.38 6.97 -4.41
C ASP A 220 19.97 5.59 -4.74
N ARG A 221 20.22 4.75 -3.72
CA ARG A 221 20.69 3.37 -3.94
C ARG A 221 19.72 2.56 -4.79
N PHE A 222 18.43 2.61 -4.50
CA PHE A 222 17.44 1.89 -5.30
C PHE A 222 17.40 2.39 -6.75
N THR A 223 17.54 3.70 -6.95
CA THR A 223 17.54 4.30 -8.30
C THR A 223 18.75 3.85 -9.13
N GLU A 224 19.93 3.74 -8.51
CA GLU A 224 21.13 3.19 -9.16
C GLU A 224 20.90 1.75 -9.63
N LEU A 225 20.44 0.88 -8.72
CA LEU A 225 20.14 -0.53 -9.03
C LEU A 225 19.03 -0.69 -10.08
N ALA A 226 18.03 0.20 -10.05
CA ALA A 226 16.96 0.20 -11.05
C ALA A 226 17.49 0.54 -12.45
N ARG A 227 18.48 1.44 -12.58
CA ARG A 227 19.10 1.80 -13.88
C ARG A 227 19.94 0.67 -14.47
N GLU A 228 20.51 -0.18 -13.63
CA GLU A 228 21.26 -1.35 -14.08
C GLU A 228 20.34 -2.44 -14.66
N ARG A 229 19.07 -2.44 -14.26
CA ARG A 229 18.10 -3.50 -14.59
C ARG A 229 17.06 -3.10 -15.62
N TRP A 230 16.68 -1.83 -15.65
CA TRP A 230 15.58 -1.32 -16.46
C TRP A 230 15.97 0.00 -17.14
N THR A 231 15.26 0.32 -18.23
CA THR A 231 15.38 1.64 -18.84
C THR A 231 14.64 2.66 -17.96
N LEU A 232 15.39 3.57 -17.32
CA LEU A 232 14.81 4.56 -16.40
C LEU A 232 14.92 5.99 -16.94
N ARG A 233 13.75 6.58 -17.25
CA ARG A 233 13.60 7.98 -17.68
C ARG A 233 13.10 8.85 -16.53
N THR A 234 14.02 9.57 -15.90
CA THR A 234 13.77 10.48 -14.76
C THR A 234 13.65 11.92 -15.20
N GLY A 235 12.88 12.72 -14.48
CA GLY A 235 12.68 14.14 -14.81
C GLY A 235 11.69 14.37 -15.96
N GLU A 236 10.90 13.36 -16.32
CA GLU A 236 10.00 13.40 -17.47
C GLU A 236 8.55 13.07 -17.08
N THR A 237 7.60 13.68 -17.78
CA THR A 237 6.18 13.33 -17.71
C THR A 237 5.70 12.77 -19.04
N VAL A 238 4.67 11.93 -19.01
CA VAL A 238 3.97 11.50 -20.23
C VAL A 238 2.99 12.59 -20.66
N GLU A 239 3.05 12.98 -21.93
CA GLU A 239 2.19 14.01 -22.52
C GLU A 239 1.10 13.39 -23.41
N ALA A 240 1.44 12.33 -24.14
CA ALA A 240 0.49 11.61 -24.98
C ALA A 240 0.81 10.10 -25.06
N ILE A 241 -0.22 9.29 -25.32
CA ILE A 241 -0.10 7.88 -25.68
C ILE A 241 -0.97 7.62 -26.90
N ASP A 242 -0.35 7.20 -28.00
CA ASP A 242 -1.02 6.93 -29.27
C ASP A 242 -0.91 5.44 -29.65
N ARG A 243 -1.98 4.89 -30.22
CA ARG A 243 -1.97 3.55 -30.82
C ARG A 243 -1.39 3.63 -32.23
N VAL A 244 -0.28 2.93 -32.48
CA VAL A 244 0.36 2.85 -33.80
C VAL A 244 0.56 1.39 -34.18
N GLY A 245 -0.33 0.90 -35.06
CA GLY A 245 -0.38 -0.53 -35.39
C GLY A 245 -0.77 -1.35 -34.16
N GLU A 246 0.06 -2.33 -33.80
CA GLU A 246 -0.16 -3.21 -32.64
C GLU A 246 0.48 -2.67 -31.35
N ARG A 247 1.28 -1.59 -31.43
CA ARG A 247 2.00 -1.01 -30.30
C ARG A 247 1.41 0.33 -29.85
N LEU A 248 1.73 0.72 -28.63
CA LEU A 248 1.53 2.05 -28.08
C LEU A 248 2.81 2.86 -28.23
N VAL A 249 2.67 4.15 -28.54
CA VAL A 249 3.76 5.12 -28.56
C VAL A 249 3.55 6.10 -27.43
N VAL A 250 4.42 6.06 -26.42
CA VAL A 250 4.40 6.97 -25.27
C VAL A 250 5.28 8.17 -25.59
N THR A 251 4.67 9.35 -25.73
CA THR A 251 5.39 10.61 -25.91
C THR A 251 5.61 11.29 -24.57
N THR A 252 6.88 11.59 -24.28
CA THR A 252 7.32 12.23 -23.04
C THR A 252 7.55 13.74 -23.23
N SER A 253 7.60 14.48 -22.12
CA SER A 253 7.86 15.93 -22.11
C SER A 253 9.24 16.35 -22.61
N SER A 254 10.16 15.39 -22.80
CA SER A 254 11.44 15.64 -23.49
C SER A 254 11.32 15.55 -25.01
N GLY A 255 10.14 15.24 -25.55
CA GLY A 255 9.89 14.98 -26.97
C GLY A 255 10.27 13.56 -27.41
N ALA A 256 10.79 12.73 -26.51
CA ALA A 256 11.14 11.35 -26.83
C ALA A 256 9.91 10.45 -26.88
N GLN A 257 9.95 9.50 -27.80
CA GLN A 257 8.90 8.53 -28.06
C GLN A 257 9.40 7.13 -27.68
N VAL A 258 8.60 6.41 -26.89
CA VAL A 258 8.89 5.05 -26.45
C VAL A 258 7.79 4.12 -26.97
N GLU A 259 8.16 3.18 -27.83
CA GLU A 259 7.25 2.15 -28.31
C GLU A 259 7.12 1.04 -27.28
N THR A 260 5.90 0.57 -27.03
CA THR A 260 5.63 -0.51 -26.07
C THR A 260 4.36 -1.26 -26.41
N GLU A 261 4.22 -2.50 -25.98
CA GLU A 261 2.96 -3.23 -26.13
C GLU A 261 1.92 -2.83 -25.07
N ARG A 262 2.38 -2.41 -23.89
CA ARG A 262 1.50 -2.12 -22.76
C ARG A 262 2.02 -0.97 -21.91
N VAL A 263 1.10 -0.22 -21.30
CA VAL A 263 1.39 0.82 -20.32
C VAL A 263 0.76 0.44 -18.98
N LEU A 264 1.51 0.65 -17.90
CA LEU A 264 1.03 0.59 -16.51
C LEU A 264 1.07 1.99 -15.88
N VAL A 265 -0.09 2.53 -15.54
CA VAL A 265 -0.23 3.79 -14.79
C VAL A 265 -0.10 3.50 -13.29
N ALA A 266 1.00 3.92 -12.69
CA ALA A 266 1.35 3.71 -11.28
C ALA A 266 1.60 5.05 -10.53
N LEU A 267 0.71 6.02 -10.73
CA LEU A 267 0.81 7.41 -10.22
C LEU A 267 0.34 7.58 -8.76
N GLY A 268 0.17 6.48 -8.04
CA GLY A 268 -0.44 6.47 -6.70
C GLY A 268 -1.96 6.35 -6.76
N ARG A 269 -2.62 6.66 -5.64
CA ARG A 269 -4.07 6.44 -5.45
C ARG A 269 -4.77 7.71 -4.98
N VAL A 270 -6.09 7.75 -5.20
CA VAL A 270 -7.01 8.80 -4.72
C VAL A 270 -8.10 8.18 -3.84
N PRO A 271 -8.49 8.81 -2.72
CA PRO A 271 -9.57 8.32 -1.87
C PRO A 271 -10.91 8.39 -2.60
N ASN A 272 -11.83 7.48 -2.27
CA ASN A 272 -13.16 7.40 -2.91
C ASN A 272 -14.20 8.34 -2.27
N THR A 273 -13.79 9.49 -1.75
CA THR A 273 -14.71 10.45 -1.10
C THR A 273 -15.59 11.20 -2.10
N ASP A 274 -15.09 11.39 -3.31
CA ASP A 274 -15.79 12.04 -4.41
C ASP A 274 -16.93 11.17 -4.97
N THR A 275 -16.71 9.86 -5.11
CA THR A 275 -17.75 8.91 -5.55
C THR A 275 -18.88 8.75 -4.53
N LEU A 276 -18.61 9.08 -3.26
CA LEU A 276 -19.60 9.11 -2.19
C LEU A 276 -20.32 10.45 -2.04
N ALA A 277 -19.94 11.49 -2.79
CA ALA A 277 -20.40 12.86 -2.59
C ALA A 277 -20.18 13.37 -1.13
N ALA A 278 -19.12 12.93 -0.45
CA ALA A 278 -18.88 13.25 0.96
C ALA A 278 -18.84 14.77 1.24
N ALA A 279 -18.25 15.55 0.34
CA ALA A 279 -18.16 17.00 0.48
C ALA A 279 -19.53 17.71 0.41
N SER A 280 -20.50 17.16 -0.33
CA SER A 280 -21.82 17.82 -0.53
C SER A 280 -22.65 17.86 0.76
N VAL A 281 -22.39 16.94 1.69
CA VAL A 281 -23.06 16.85 3.01
C VAL A 281 -22.26 17.50 4.14
N GLY A 282 -21.21 18.25 3.78
CA GLY A 282 -20.42 19.07 4.69
C GLY A 282 -19.32 18.32 5.46
N PHE A 283 -18.96 17.09 5.05
CA PHE A 283 -17.79 16.42 5.63
C PHE A 283 -16.51 17.14 5.22
N GLN A 284 -15.61 17.34 6.20
CA GLN A 284 -14.32 17.96 5.97
C GLN A 284 -13.39 17.02 5.23
N LEU A 285 -12.74 17.53 4.20
CA LEU A 285 -11.72 16.81 3.43
C LEU A 285 -10.37 17.50 3.58
N HIS A 286 -9.30 16.71 3.62
CA HIS A 286 -7.95 17.19 3.38
C HIS A 286 -7.80 17.64 1.91
N ALA A 287 -6.75 18.41 1.62
CA ALA A 287 -6.47 18.89 0.26
C ALA A 287 -6.26 17.77 -0.77
N ASP A 288 -5.87 16.58 -0.33
CA ASP A 288 -5.71 15.38 -1.16
C ASP A 288 -7.00 14.55 -1.31
N GLY A 289 -8.12 15.05 -0.77
CA GLY A 289 -9.46 14.46 -0.87
C GLY A 289 -9.80 13.48 0.27
N ARG A 290 -8.88 13.16 1.19
CA ARG A 290 -9.18 12.23 2.30
C ARG A 290 -10.17 12.84 3.29
N LEU A 291 -11.04 12.02 3.88
CA LEU A 291 -11.91 12.41 4.99
C LEU A 291 -11.05 12.80 6.20
N VAL A 292 -11.35 13.94 6.81
CA VAL A 292 -10.75 14.35 8.07
C VAL A 292 -11.44 13.58 9.20
N VAL A 293 -10.64 12.92 10.02
CA VAL A 293 -11.10 12.20 11.22
C VAL A 293 -10.33 12.67 12.46
N ASP A 294 -10.94 12.52 13.64
CA ASP A 294 -10.24 12.66 14.90
C ASP A 294 -9.48 11.38 15.32
N ALA A 295 -8.86 11.41 16.51
CA ALA A 295 -8.09 10.29 17.04
C ALA A 295 -8.92 9.02 17.25
N GLN A 296 -10.24 9.15 17.39
CA GLN A 296 -11.22 8.06 17.57
C GLN A 296 -11.86 7.63 16.24
N GLN A 297 -11.34 8.09 15.10
CA GLN A 297 -11.83 7.81 13.74
C GLN A 297 -13.21 8.41 13.42
N ARG A 298 -13.69 9.40 14.18
CA ARG A 298 -14.96 10.08 13.89
C ARG A 298 -14.77 11.11 12.78
N VAL A 299 -15.65 11.12 11.79
CA VAL A 299 -15.62 12.07 10.67
C VAL A 299 -15.96 13.48 11.16
N LEU A 300 -15.23 14.48 10.68
CA LEU A 300 -15.46 15.87 11.08
C LEU A 300 -16.31 16.65 10.07
N ALA A 301 -17.16 17.54 10.58
CA ALA A 301 -17.82 18.62 9.85
C ALA A 301 -17.70 19.91 10.67
N ASP A 302 -17.33 21.02 10.04
CA ASP A 302 -17.13 22.31 10.73
C ASP A 302 -16.20 22.25 11.96
N GLY A 303 -15.21 21.35 11.93
CA GLY A 303 -14.23 21.15 12.99
C GLY A 303 -14.76 20.34 14.19
N GLN A 304 -15.94 19.76 14.08
CA GLN A 304 -16.56 18.94 15.13
C GLN A 304 -16.88 17.54 14.63
N PRO A 305 -16.78 16.49 15.49
CA PRO A 305 -17.21 15.15 15.12
C PRO A 305 -18.69 15.10 14.76
N VAL A 306 -19.02 14.46 13.64
CA VAL A 306 -20.40 14.15 13.27
C VAL A 306 -20.85 12.92 14.04
N ASP A 307 -22.01 13.03 14.70
CA ASP A 307 -22.55 11.95 15.52
C ASP A 307 -22.74 10.66 14.69
N GLY A 308 -22.29 9.53 15.23
CA GLY A 308 -22.42 8.22 14.60
C GLY A 308 -21.63 7.99 13.30
N ILE A 309 -20.82 8.94 12.81
CA ILE A 309 -20.08 8.76 11.55
C ILE A 309 -18.59 8.53 11.81
N PHE A 310 -18.08 7.40 11.30
CA PHE A 310 -16.67 7.03 11.39
C PHE A 310 -16.07 6.79 10.00
N ALA A 311 -14.75 6.89 9.86
CA ALA A 311 -14.06 6.54 8.62
C ALA A 311 -12.72 5.86 8.90
N LEU A 312 -12.33 4.90 8.06
CA LEU A 312 -11.10 4.14 8.22
C LEU A 312 -10.45 3.75 6.89
N GLY A 313 -9.16 3.44 6.94
CA GLY A 313 -8.35 3.02 5.80
C GLY A 313 -8.08 4.18 4.83
N ASP A 314 -7.74 3.84 3.59
CA ASP A 314 -7.23 4.80 2.60
C ASP A 314 -8.14 6.02 2.31
N VAL A 315 -9.42 5.95 2.69
CA VAL A 315 -10.37 7.07 2.50
C VAL A 315 -10.11 8.22 3.48
N SER A 316 -9.50 7.96 4.65
CA SER A 316 -9.20 8.94 5.70
C SER A 316 -7.72 8.94 6.10
N SER A 317 -7.08 7.76 6.14
CA SER A 317 -5.74 7.56 6.68
C SER A 317 -4.64 8.16 5.79
N PRO A 318 -3.61 8.80 6.37
CA PRO A 318 -2.43 9.23 5.61
C PRO A 318 -1.52 8.05 5.24
N TRP A 319 -1.73 6.88 5.84
CA TRP A 319 -1.04 5.63 5.49
C TRP A 319 -2.00 4.69 4.76
N GLN A 320 -1.84 4.59 3.45
CA GLN A 320 -2.63 3.69 2.60
C GLN A 320 -2.09 2.25 2.69
N LEU A 321 -2.22 1.66 3.89
CA LEU A 321 -1.62 0.38 4.26
C LEU A 321 -2.63 -0.52 4.97
N LYS A 322 -2.66 -1.81 4.59
CA LYS A 322 -3.66 -2.76 5.10
C LYS A 322 -3.59 -2.94 6.63
N HIS A 323 -2.41 -3.00 7.22
CA HIS A 323 -2.26 -3.15 8.67
C HIS A 323 -2.72 -1.91 9.45
N VAL A 324 -2.64 -0.72 8.86
CA VAL A 324 -3.19 0.52 9.43
C VAL A 324 -4.72 0.47 9.38
N ALA A 325 -5.30 0.16 8.21
CA ALA A 325 -6.75 0.02 8.07
C ALA A 325 -7.34 -1.06 9.00
N ASN A 326 -6.59 -2.14 9.27
CA ASN A 326 -6.99 -3.18 10.25
C ASN A 326 -6.95 -2.67 11.69
N HIS A 327 -6.00 -1.80 12.03
CA HIS A 327 -5.95 -1.17 13.36
C HIS A 327 -7.09 -0.19 13.55
N GLU A 328 -7.30 0.70 12.58
CA GLU A 328 -8.41 1.65 12.58
C GLU A 328 -9.76 0.92 12.64
N ALA A 329 -9.91 -0.22 11.96
CA ALA A 329 -11.11 -1.07 12.08
C ALA A 329 -11.36 -1.53 13.52
N ARG A 330 -10.35 -2.01 14.24
CA ARG A 330 -10.52 -2.39 15.66
C ARG A 330 -10.91 -1.21 16.55
N LEU A 331 -10.39 -0.01 16.27
CA LEU A 331 -10.81 1.21 16.99
C LEU A 331 -12.28 1.53 16.73
N VAL A 332 -12.71 1.49 15.46
CA VAL A 332 -14.09 1.79 15.07
C VAL A 332 -15.06 0.75 15.62
N GLU A 333 -14.72 -0.54 15.55
CA GLU A 333 -15.47 -1.65 16.15
C GLU A 333 -15.72 -1.42 17.65
N HIS A 334 -14.65 -1.15 18.42
CA HIS A 334 -14.77 -0.81 19.84
C HIS A 334 -15.65 0.42 20.06
N ASN A 335 -15.42 1.49 19.29
CA ASN A 335 -16.11 2.77 19.46
C ASN A 335 -17.61 2.69 19.12
N LEU A 336 -18.00 1.79 18.22
CA LEU A 336 -19.40 1.49 17.93
C LEU A 336 -20.05 0.69 19.07
N ALA A 337 -19.35 -0.30 19.62
CA ALA A 337 -19.85 -1.16 20.70
C ALA A 337 -19.91 -0.44 22.06
N PHE A 338 -18.98 0.48 22.32
CA PHE A 338 -18.82 1.19 23.60
C PHE A 338 -18.81 2.71 23.42
N PRO A 339 -19.93 3.34 22.99
CA PRO A 339 -19.98 4.76 22.65
C PRO A 339 -19.71 5.71 23.83
N ALA A 340 -19.74 5.21 25.07
CA ALA A 340 -19.41 5.97 26.28
C ALA A 340 -17.92 5.91 26.66
N ASP A 341 -17.12 5.05 26.03
CA ASP A 341 -15.69 4.81 26.36
C ASP A 341 -14.87 4.66 25.07
N LEU A 342 -14.76 5.74 24.31
CA LEU A 342 -14.10 5.75 23.01
C LEU A 342 -12.57 5.65 23.14
N ILE A 343 -11.97 4.78 22.34
CA ILE A 343 -10.51 4.61 22.22
C ILE A 343 -9.98 5.24 20.92
N GLY A 344 -8.70 5.57 20.90
CA GLY A 344 -8.06 6.19 19.75
C GLY A 344 -6.54 6.14 19.75
N GLY A 345 -5.95 6.62 18.66
CA GLY A 345 -4.50 6.74 18.49
C GLY A 345 -3.82 5.54 17.83
N LEU A 346 -2.53 5.70 17.55
CA LEU A 346 -1.67 4.69 16.94
C LEU A 346 -0.80 4.01 18.00
N PRO A 347 -0.58 2.69 17.91
CA PRO A 347 0.17 1.94 18.91
C PRO A 347 1.70 2.14 18.80
N GLY A 348 2.19 2.77 17.74
CA GLY A 348 3.62 2.94 17.47
C GLY A 348 3.87 3.51 16.08
N PRO A 349 5.14 3.56 15.63
CA PRO A 349 5.44 4.00 14.26
C PRO A 349 4.81 3.03 13.26
N VAL A 350 4.30 3.58 12.15
CA VAL A 350 3.70 2.78 11.09
C VAL A 350 4.81 2.27 10.16
N PRO A 351 5.03 0.95 10.06
CA PRO A 351 5.98 0.40 9.11
C PRO A 351 5.40 0.29 7.72
N ALA A 352 6.28 0.34 6.72
CA ALA A 352 5.97 0.05 5.33
C ALA A 352 7.09 -0.79 4.71
N ALA A 353 6.74 -1.53 3.65
CA ALA A 353 7.70 -2.32 2.88
C ALA A 353 7.39 -2.21 1.39
N VAL A 354 8.44 -2.27 0.58
CA VAL A 354 8.38 -2.32 -0.88
C VAL A 354 8.99 -3.66 -1.30
N PHE A 355 8.18 -4.49 -1.93
CA PHE A 355 8.54 -5.87 -2.30
C PHE A 355 9.12 -5.92 -3.73
N SER A 356 10.08 -5.04 -3.99
CA SER A 356 10.96 -5.10 -5.14
C SER A 356 12.16 -6.01 -4.83
N HIS A 357 13.08 -6.10 -5.77
CA HIS A 357 14.40 -6.66 -5.51
C HIS A 357 15.45 -5.54 -5.71
N PRO A 358 16.30 -5.22 -4.71
CA PRO A 358 16.20 -5.65 -3.32
C PRO A 358 14.88 -5.24 -2.65
N GLN A 359 14.50 -5.93 -1.58
CA GLN A 359 13.37 -5.52 -0.75
C GLN A 359 13.73 -4.24 0.01
N LEU A 360 12.73 -3.41 0.32
CA LEU A 360 12.89 -2.25 1.19
C LEU A 360 11.89 -2.28 2.33
N SER A 361 12.27 -1.74 3.47
CA SER A 361 11.36 -1.51 4.59
C SER A 361 11.75 -0.27 5.37
N HIS A 362 10.76 0.39 5.96
CA HIS A 362 11.03 1.57 6.78
C HIS A 362 9.90 1.87 7.77
N PHE A 363 10.21 2.69 8.76
CA PHE A 363 9.23 3.43 9.56
C PHE A 363 9.83 4.76 10.05
N GLY A 364 8.96 5.66 10.49
CA GLY A 364 9.37 6.90 11.16
C GLY A 364 9.97 7.94 10.20
N LEU A 365 10.80 8.82 10.74
CA LEU A 365 11.36 9.96 10.02
C LEU A 365 12.53 9.53 9.13
N THR A 366 12.58 10.11 7.93
CA THR A 366 13.85 10.19 7.17
C THR A 366 14.84 11.11 7.88
N GLU A 367 16.13 10.99 7.57
CA GLU A 367 17.14 11.89 8.11
C GLU A 367 16.82 13.36 7.74
N ARG A 368 16.41 13.58 6.49
CA ARG A 368 16.02 14.90 5.98
C ARG A 368 14.86 15.50 6.77
N GLU A 369 13.82 14.71 7.05
CA GLU A 369 12.66 15.18 7.82
C GLU A 369 13.03 15.47 9.27
N ALA A 370 13.82 14.61 9.91
CA ALA A 370 14.24 14.79 11.29
C ALA A 370 15.12 16.03 11.48
N ARG A 371 16.04 16.31 10.54
CA ARG A 371 16.83 17.54 10.54
C ARG A 371 15.96 18.77 10.28
N ALA A 372 15.02 18.68 9.34
CA ALA A 372 14.11 19.78 9.01
C ALA A 372 13.14 20.14 10.15
N SER A 373 12.80 19.18 11.01
CA SER A 373 11.98 19.44 12.22
C SER A 373 12.79 20.02 13.39
N GLY A 374 14.10 20.25 13.22
CA GLY A 374 14.97 20.85 14.23
C GLY A 374 15.44 19.87 15.31
N VAL A 375 15.25 18.57 15.12
CA VAL A 375 15.73 17.54 16.07
C VAL A 375 17.23 17.31 15.84
N ASP A 376 18.02 17.33 16.92
CA ASP A 376 19.42 16.91 16.86
C ASP A 376 19.50 15.39 16.72
N VAL A 377 19.85 14.95 15.51
CA VAL A 377 19.88 13.54 15.16
C VAL A 377 21.28 13.05 14.82
N VAL A 378 21.49 11.79 15.18
CA VAL A 378 22.57 10.94 14.68
C VAL A 378 21.95 9.99 13.65
N ALA A 379 22.54 9.95 12.46
CA ALA A 379 22.19 8.97 11.44
C ALA A 379 23.38 8.04 11.22
N VAL A 380 23.14 6.73 11.24
CA VAL A 380 24.17 5.71 10.98
C VAL A 380 23.68 4.73 9.94
N ALA A 381 24.60 4.25 9.10
CA ALA A 381 24.35 3.19 8.14
C ALA A 381 25.27 1.99 8.40
N GLN A 382 24.69 0.81 8.31
CA GLN A 382 25.35 -0.47 8.49
C GLN A 382 25.12 -1.31 7.24
N GLU A 383 26.18 -1.55 6.48
CA GLU A 383 26.12 -2.32 5.25
C GLU A 383 26.08 -3.82 5.54
N TYR A 384 25.30 -4.56 4.75
CA TYR A 384 25.19 -6.02 4.87
C TYR A 384 26.56 -6.67 4.67
N ARG A 385 27.32 -6.24 3.65
CA ARG A 385 28.67 -6.74 3.31
C ARG A 385 29.70 -6.74 4.45
N THR A 386 29.43 -6.07 5.55
CA THR A 386 30.32 -6.01 6.72
C THR A 386 29.93 -6.98 7.83
N THR A 387 28.88 -7.79 7.64
CA THR A 387 28.48 -8.89 8.52
C THR A 387 28.87 -10.25 7.92
N ALA A 388 29.03 -11.26 8.77
CA ALA A 388 29.37 -12.61 8.32
C ALA A 388 28.30 -13.20 7.37
N TYR A 389 27.02 -12.94 7.65
CA TYR A 389 25.94 -13.33 6.75
C TYR A 389 25.97 -12.57 5.42
N GLY A 390 26.34 -11.29 5.42
CA GLY A 390 26.52 -10.52 4.18
C GLY A 390 27.65 -11.05 3.29
N TRP A 391 28.70 -11.64 3.88
CA TRP A 391 29.74 -12.35 3.10
C TRP A 391 29.17 -13.58 2.41
N ALA A 392 28.32 -14.34 3.10
CA ALA A 392 27.67 -15.52 2.50
C ALA A 392 26.72 -15.14 1.34
N LEU A 393 26.20 -13.91 1.33
CA LEU A 393 25.37 -13.37 0.25
C LEU A 393 26.20 -12.77 -0.90
N GLU A 394 27.52 -12.56 -0.72
CA GLU A 394 28.33 -11.70 -1.58
C GLU A 394 27.67 -10.32 -1.81
N ASP A 395 27.01 -9.78 -0.78
CA ASP A 395 26.27 -8.54 -0.90
C ASP A 395 27.22 -7.34 -1.09
N THR A 396 26.84 -6.42 -1.98
CA THR A 396 27.60 -5.19 -2.25
C THR A 396 26.73 -3.92 -2.22
N THR A 397 25.42 -4.08 -2.02
CA THR A 397 24.46 -3.00 -2.28
C THR A 397 23.51 -2.68 -1.13
N SER A 398 23.38 -3.59 -0.16
CA SER A 398 22.36 -3.53 0.89
C SER A 398 22.86 -2.86 2.16
N PHE A 399 21.97 -2.15 2.87
CA PHE A 399 22.27 -1.54 4.17
C PHE A 399 21.03 -1.31 5.04
N CYS A 400 21.26 -1.20 6.35
CA CYS A 400 20.33 -0.74 7.36
C CYS A 400 20.76 0.65 7.84
N LYS A 401 19.88 1.65 7.74
CA LYS A 401 20.08 3.01 8.23
C LYS A 401 19.15 3.31 9.40
N LEU A 402 19.70 3.87 10.46
CA LEU A 402 18.96 4.34 11.63
C LEU A 402 19.07 5.86 11.77
N VAL A 403 17.96 6.50 12.13
CA VAL A 403 17.88 7.91 12.50
C VAL A 403 17.49 7.97 13.97
N VAL A 404 18.36 8.53 14.81
CA VAL A 404 18.25 8.46 16.27
C VAL A 404 18.36 9.85 16.86
N ASP A 405 17.50 10.17 17.83
CA ASP A 405 17.59 11.40 18.63
C ASP A 405 18.86 11.37 19.50
N ARG A 406 19.73 12.39 19.39
CA ARG A 406 20.99 12.43 20.12
C ARG A 406 20.80 12.54 21.64
N GLY A 407 19.79 13.27 22.08
CA GLY A 407 19.56 13.56 23.50
C GLY A 407 19.13 12.32 24.28
N ASN A 408 18.10 11.63 23.79
CA ASN A 408 17.49 10.50 24.51
C ASN A 408 17.83 9.12 23.90
N GLY A 409 18.42 9.08 22.70
CA GLY A 409 18.78 7.85 21.99
C GLY A 409 17.58 7.09 21.41
N GLN A 410 16.40 7.70 21.29
CA GLN A 410 15.23 7.05 20.69
C GLN A 410 15.40 6.91 19.18
N ILE A 411 14.96 5.77 18.65
CA ILE A 411 14.90 5.53 17.20
C ILE A 411 13.74 6.34 16.62
N LEU A 412 14.06 7.38 15.88
CA LEU A 412 13.08 8.24 15.21
C LEU A 412 12.68 7.69 13.84
N GLY A 413 13.57 6.93 13.21
CA GLY A 413 13.30 6.24 11.96
C GLY A 413 14.32 5.14 11.68
N ALA A 414 13.89 4.15 10.93
CA ALA A 414 14.73 3.06 10.47
C ALA A 414 14.38 2.73 9.03
N HIS A 415 15.39 2.47 8.21
CA HIS A 415 15.26 2.28 6.77
C HIS A 415 16.21 1.17 6.34
N ILE A 416 15.70 0.14 5.67
CA ILE A 416 16.48 -1.02 5.25
C ILE A 416 16.25 -1.24 3.76
N ILE A 417 17.34 -1.44 3.02
CA ILE A 417 17.34 -1.94 1.65
C ILE A 417 18.20 -3.20 1.62
N GLY A 418 17.62 -4.32 1.18
CA GLY A 418 18.33 -5.60 1.11
C GLY A 418 17.42 -6.83 1.29
N PRO A 419 17.99 -8.04 1.22
CA PRO A 419 17.27 -9.27 1.50
C PRO A 419 16.58 -9.24 2.86
N GLU A 420 15.35 -9.76 2.90
CA GLU A 420 14.51 -9.86 4.11
C GLU A 420 14.23 -8.54 4.85
N ALA A 421 14.40 -7.38 4.20
CA ALA A 421 14.15 -6.07 4.82
C ALA A 421 12.77 -6.00 5.51
N SER A 422 11.74 -6.59 4.90
CA SER A 422 10.37 -6.62 5.43
C SER A 422 10.22 -7.38 6.77
N ILE A 423 11.16 -8.27 7.09
CA ILE A 423 11.22 -9.04 8.35
C ILE A 423 12.18 -8.37 9.33
N LEU A 424 13.37 -7.98 8.86
CA LEU A 424 14.45 -7.44 9.68
C LEU A 424 14.10 -6.11 10.36
N ILE A 425 13.10 -5.39 9.86
CA ILE A 425 12.61 -4.16 10.48
C ILE A 425 11.85 -4.39 11.80
N GLN A 426 11.32 -5.60 12.03
CA GLN A 426 10.42 -5.90 13.14
C GLN A 426 11.00 -5.64 14.55
N PRO A 427 12.25 -6.01 14.86
CA PRO A 427 12.85 -5.68 16.17
C PRO A 427 12.96 -4.17 16.41
N LEU A 428 13.22 -3.39 15.36
CA LEU A 428 13.32 -1.93 15.44
C LEU A 428 11.95 -1.29 15.67
N ILE A 429 10.89 -1.81 15.02
CA ILE A 429 9.50 -1.39 15.26
C ILE A 429 9.12 -1.65 16.72
N LEU A 430 9.44 -2.84 17.24
CA LEU A 430 9.16 -3.20 18.64
C LEU A 430 9.87 -2.24 19.60
N ALA A 431 11.16 -1.98 19.38
CA ALA A 431 11.93 -1.07 20.20
C ALA A 431 11.37 0.36 20.19
N ALA A 432 11.03 0.88 19.00
CA ALA A 432 10.45 2.21 18.84
C ALA A 432 9.05 2.33 19.46
N ALA A 433 8.18 1.33 19.27
CA ALA A 433 6.85 1.29 19.89
C ALA A 433 6.93 1.25 21.43
N ALA A 434 7.95 0.60 21.97
CA ALA A 434 8.22 0.55 23.41
C ALA A 434 9.02 1.77 23.93
N GLY A 435 9.31 2.77 23.10
CA GLY A 435 10.07 3.96 23.47
C GLY A 435 11.50 3.67 23.94
N ARG A 436 12.11 2.58 23.48
CA ARG A 436 13.45 2.14 23.91
C ARG A 436 14.52 3.01 23.27
N SER A 437 15.49 3.43 24.09
CA SER A 437 16.74 4.02 23.63
C SER A 437 17.61 2.95 22.96
N VAL A 438 18.44 3.32 21.97
CA VAL A 438 19.45 2.42 21.40
C VAL A 438 20.54 2.06 22.42
N ARG A 439 20.71 2.86 23.48
CA ARG A 439 21.65 2.59 24.58
C ARG A 439 21.34 1.25 25.24
N GLY A 440 22.26 0.30 25.14
CA GLY A 440 22.14 -1.07 25.63
C GLY A 440 21.17 -1.96 24.86
N LEU A 441 20.52 -1.48 23.78
CA LEU A 441 19.47 -2.24 23.09
C LEU A 441 20.04 -3.46 22.33
N ALA A 442 21.17 -3.28 21.64
CA ALA A 442 21.87 -4.38 20.99
C ALA A 442 22.39 -5.40 22.02
N ARG A 443 22.95 -4.92 23.13
CA ARG A 443 23.58 -5.74 24.18
C ARG A 443 22.60 -6.41 25.15
N GLY A 444 21.33 -5.99 25.13
CA GLY A 444 20.28 -6.50 26.01
C GLY A 444 19.60 -7.78 25.52
N GLN A 445 20.02 -8.33 24.38
CA GLN A 445 19.47 -9.55 23.79
C GLN A 445 20.56 -10.36 23.07
N PHE A 446 20.28 -11.61 22.75
CA PHE A 446 21.15 -12.43 21.92
C PHE A 446 20.74 -12.35 20.45
N TRP A 447 21.73 -12.22 19.58
CA TRP A 447 21.57 -12.23 18.13
C TRP A 447 22.11 -13.55 17.57
N PRO A 448 21.34 -14.27 16.75
CA PRO A 448 21.83 -15.47 16.08
C PRO A 448 23.05 -15.14 15.19
N HIS A 449 24.07 -15.99 15.22
CA HIS A 449 25.29 -15.82 14.43
C HIS A 449 25.67 -17.12 13.68
N PRO A 450 26.03 -17.05 12.38
CA PRO A 450 25.83 -15.90 11.48
C PRO A 450 24.36 -15.80 11.05
N ALA A 451 23.78 -14.61 10.98
CA ALA A 451 22.42 -14.37 10.50
C ALA A 451 22.21 -12.95 9.96
N ALA A 452 21.20 -12.79 9.09
CA ALA A 452 20.86 -11.48 8.51
C ALA A 452 20.56 -10.40 9.56
N THR A 453 20.06 -10.80 10.74
CA THR A 453 19.76 -9.90 11.86
C THR A 453 20.98 -9.16 12.41
N GLU A 454 22.20 -9.66 12.17
CA GLU A 454 23.45 -8.98 12.60
C GLU A 454 23.62 -7.59 11.94
N VAL A 455 22.99 -7.33 10.79
CA VAL A 455 22.99 -5.98 10.20
C VAL A 455 22.24 -4.99 11.10
N VAL A 456 21.16 -5.43 11.73
CA VAL A 456 20.37 -4.61 12.66
C VAL A 456 21.12 -4.45 13.98
N GLU A 457 21.72 -5.53 14.49
CA GLU A 457 22.58 -5.49 15.68
C GLU A 457 23.70 -4.45 15.51
N ASN A 458 24.47 -4.56 14.42
CA ASN A 458 25.60 -3.68 14.18
C ASN A 458 25.16 -2.24 13.91
N ALA A 459 23.99 -2.01 13.31
CA ALA A 459 23.41 -0.68 13.17
C ALA A 459 23.10 -0.05 14.53
N LEU A 460 22.51 -0.83 15.45
CA LEU A 460 22.22 -0.40 16.82
C LEU A 460 23.49 -0.10 17.61
N LEU A 461 24.53 -0.95 17.49
CA LEU A 461 25.83 -0.73 18.13
C LEU A 461 26.49 0.56 17.61
N LYS A 462 26.52 0.76 16.29
CA LYS A 462 27.04 1.99 15.67
C LYS A 462 26.26 3.22 16.11
N ALA A 463 24.93 3.12 16.20
CA ALA A 463 24.10 4.22 16.67
C ALA A 463 24.44 4.57 18.12
N GLU A 464 24.55 3.58 18.99
CA GLU A 464 24.93 3.77 20.40
C GLU A 464 26.32 4.39 20.56
N GLU A 465 27.30 4.00 19.74
CA GLU A 465 28.67 4.58 19.75
C GLU A 465 28.72 6.03 19.27
N ALA A 466 27.76 6.44 18.44
CA ALA A 466 27.68 7.79 17.88
C ALA A 466 26.86 8.77 18.72
N LEU A 467 26.16 8.30 19.76
CA LEU A 467 25.50 9.10 20.80
C LEU A 467 26.50 9.60 21.84
#